data_AF-D8LKA0-F1
#
_entry.id   AF-D8LKA0-F1
#
_cell.length_a   1.000
_cell.length_b   1.000
_cell.length_c   1.000
_cell.angle_alpha   90.00
_cell.angle_beta   90.00
_cell.angle_gamma   90.00
#
_symmetry.space_group_name_H-M   'P 1'
#
loop_
_entity.id
_entity.type
_entity.pdbx_description
1 polymer ?
#
loop_
_entity_poly.entity_id
_entity_poly.type
_entity_poly.pdbx_seq_one_letter_code
_entity_poly.pdbx_strand_id
1 'polypeptide(L)'
;MCWGSDSCYSHEKAMEGLYYDEVQFDSVLQYGGHATQILWKATEQVGCVVARCTNGGTPYTFLVCQYDPPGNYGGQYEEQVGLPDSGKSC
;
A
#
# COMPACT_ATOMS: atom_id res chain seq x y z
N MET A 1 5.14 12.51 6.82
CA MET A 1 5.37 12.66 5.37
C MET A 1 3.98 12.65 4.75
N CYS A 2 3.56 13.65 3.97
CA CYS A 2 2.14 13.79 3.62
C CYS A 2 1.83 12.99 2.34
N TRP A 3 0.93 12.02 2.44
CA TRP A 3 0.50 11.16 1.33
C TRP A 3 -0.93 11.50 0.93
N GLY A 4 -1.12 11.89 -0.34
CA GLY A 4 -2.40 11.78 -1.07
C GLY A 4 -3.61 12.64 -0.66
N SER A 5 -3.64 13.26 0.52
CA SER A 5 -4.70 14.19 0.94
C SER A 5 -4.16 15.32 1.81
N ASP A 6 -4.99 16.32 2.10
CA ASP A 6 -4.67 17.53 2.88
C ASP A 6 -4.24 17.25 4.34
N SER A 7 -4.23 15.97 4.73
CA SER A 7 -3.83 15.45 6.03
C SER A 7 -2.46 14.78 5.96
N CYS A 8 -1.48 15.31 6.69
CA CYS A 8 -0.18 14.68 6.84
C CYS A 8 -0.28 13.48 7.77
N TYR A 9 -0.46 12.29 7.20
CA TYR A 9 -0.40 11.05 7.96
C TYR A 9 1.04 10.73 8.40
N SER A 10 1.18 10.15 9.59
CA SER A 10 2.41 9.44 9.96
C SER A 10 2.46 8.10 9.22
N HIS A 11 3.62 7.45 9.19
CA HIS A 11 3.72 6.14 8.55
C HIS A 11 2.76 5.13 9.20
N GLU A 12 2.53 5.23 10.51
CA GLU A 12 1.56 4.40 11.24
C GLU A 12 0.14 4.64 10.73
N LYS A 13 -0.30 5.91 10.62
CA LYS A 13 -1.64 6.20 10.13
C LYS A 13 -1.86 5.83 8.66
N ALA A 14 -0.80 5.88 7.85
CA ALA A 14 -0.87 5.42 6.46
C ALA A 14 -1.05 3.89 6.40
N MET A 15 -0.35 3.14 7.25
CA MET A 15 -0.54 1.70 7.37
C MET A 15 -1.90 1.33 7.96
N GLU A 16 -2.39 2.08 8.95
CA GLU A 16 -3.75 1.93 9.48
C GLU A 16 -4.80 2.17 8.39
N GLY A 17 -4.67 3.25 7.60
CA GLY A 17 -5.58 3.53 6.48
C GLY A 17 -5.61 2.37 5.47
N LEU A 18 -4.45 1.88 5.05
CA LEU A 18 -4.36 0.71 4.16
C LEU A 18 -4.99 -0.54 4.79
N TYR A 19 -4.82 -0.74 6.10
CA TYR A 19 -5.42 -1.86 6.81
C TYR A 19 -6.96 -1.78 6.86
N TYR A 20 -7.52 -0.61 7.17
CA TYR A 20 -8.97 -0.43 7.22
C TYR A 20 -9.62 -0.42 5.84
N ASP A 21 -8.99 0.23 4.85
CA ASP A 21 -9.57 0.44 3.53
C ASP A 21 -9.46 -0.79 2.63
N GLU A 22 -8.38 -1.57 2.75
CA GLU A 22 -8.13 -2.73 1.90
C GLU A 22 -8.21 -4.05 2.68
N VAL A 23 -7.50 -4.17 3.81
CA VAL A 23 -7.35 -5.46 4.52
C VAL A 23 -8.62 -5.90 5.25
N GLN A 24 -9.37 -4.96 5.85
CA GLN A 24 -10.55 -5.32 6.65
C GLN A 24 -11.75 -5.80 5.82
N PHE A 25 -11.79 -5.47 4.52
CA PHE A 25 -12.83 -5.89 3.58
C PHE A 25 -12.49 -7.21 2.88
N ASP A 26 -12.06 -8.24 3.63
CA ASP A 26 -11.99 -9.69 3.31
C ASP A 26 -11.54 -10.13 1.88
N SER A 27 -10.91 -9.25 1.11
CA SER A 27 -10.70 -9.40 -0.33
C SER A 27 -9.24 -9.24 -0.75
N VAL A 28 -8.38 -8.85 0.19
CA VAL A 28 -6.93 -8.73 -0.02
C VAL A 28 -6.32 -10.07 -0.41
N LEU A 29 -6.75 -11.18 0.19
CA LEU A 29 -6.28 -12.52 -0.19
C LEU A 29 -6.97 -13.08 -1.45
N GLN A 30 -8.04 -12.44 -1.94
CA GLN A 30 -8.85 -12.95 -3.04
C GLN A 30 -8.57 -12.23 -4.38
N TYR A 31 -8.26 -10.93 -4.36
CA TYR A 31 -8.16 -10.13 -5.60
C TYR A 31 -6.86 -9.34 -5.75
N GLY A 32 -6.03 -9.24 -4.71
CA GLY A 32 -4.83 -8.40 -4.73
C GLY A 32 -5.15 -6.90 -4.76
N GLY A 33 -4.20 -6.08 -4.33
CA GLY A 33 -4.37 -4.64 -4.18
C GLY A 33 -3.06 -3.92 -3.87
N HIS A 34 -3.15 -2.69 -3.37
CA HIS A 34 -1.97 -1.94 -2.96
C HIS A 34 -1.36 -2.53 -1.69
N ALA A 35 -2.20 -2.92 -0.73
CA ALA A 35 -1.79 -3.54 0.52
C ALA A 35 -1.05 -4.88 0.30
N THR A 36 -1.55 -5.76 -0.57
CA THR A 36 -0.87 -7.03 -0.85
C THR A 36 0.51 -6.85 -1.48
N GLN A 37 0.68 -5.82 -2.33
CA GLN A 37 1.98 -5.53 -2.94
C GLN A 37 2.96 -4.95 -1.91
N ILE A 38 2.49 -4.08 -1.02
CA ILE A 38 3.32 -3.51 0.06
C ILE A 38 3.75 -4.59 1.04
N LEU A 39 2.88 -5.56 1.31
CA LEU A 39 3.12 -6.66 2.24
C LEU A 39 3.68 -7.93 1.57
N TRP A 40 4.07 -7.85 0.29
CA TRP A 40 4.53 -9.00 -0.47
C TRP A 40 5.94 -9.43 -0.03
N LYS A 41 6.04 -10.61 0.57
CA LYS A 41 7.26 -11.14 1.17
C LYS A 41 8.42 -11.28 0.19
N ALA A 42 8.15 -11.71 -1.04
CA ALA A 42 9.20 -11.91 -2.05
C ALA A 42 9.65 -10.60 -2.73
N THR A 43 9.00 -9.47 -2.46
CA THR A 43 9.45 -8.18 -2.97
C THR A 43 10.59 -7.66 -2.12
N GLU A 44 11.73 -7.38 -2.74
CA GLU A 44 12.97 -7.04 -2.04
C GLU A 44 13.27 -5.54 -2.11
N GLN A 45 12.80 -4.88 -3.16
CA GLN A 45 13.14 -3.51 -3.48
C GLN A 45 11.89 -2.72 -3.85
N VAL A 46 11.87 -1.45 -3.44
CA VAL A 46 10.85 -0.49 -3.84
C VAL A 46 11.50 0.81 -4.29
N GLY A 47 11.08 1.31 -5.45
CA GLY A 47 11.45 2.62 -5.96
C GLY A 47 10.23 3.50 -6.09
N CYS A 48 10.19 4.63 -5.39
CA CYS A 48 9.05 5.55 -5.41
C CYS A 48 9.45 6.93 -5.97
N VAL A 49 8.55 7.54 -6.74
CA VAL A 49 8.69 8.88 -7.28
C VAL A 49 7.44 9.70 -6.95
N VAL A 50 7.66 10.95 -6.55
CA VAL A 50 6.59 11.92 -6.29
C VAL A 50 6.65 13.03 -7.35
N ALA A 51 5.53 13.26 -8.04
CA ALA A 51 5.37 14.36 -8.98
C ALA A 51 4.22 15.27 -8.53
N ARG A 52 4.48 16.57 -8.47
CA ARG A 52 3.43 17.58 -8.22
C ARG A 52 2.95 18.13 -9.55
N CYS A 53 1.66 18.03 -9.82
CA CYS A 53 1.04 18.43 -11.07
C CYS A 53 -0.11 19.41 -10.81
N THR A 54 -0.53 20.11 -11.86
CA THR A 54 -1.69 21.02 -11.82
C THR A 54 -2.56 20.75 -13.04
N ASN A 55 -3.84 20.47 -12.85
CA ASN A 55 -4.79 20.21 -13.93
C ASN A 55 -5.98 21.16 -13.73
N GLY A 56 -6.27 22.01 -14.72
CA GLY A 56 -7.33 23.01 -14.63
C GLY A 56 -7.14 24.04 -13.49
N GLY A 57 -5.92 24.25 -13.01
CA GLY A 57 -5.62 25.14 -11.87
C GLY A 57 -5.69 24.46 -10.49
N THR A 58 -6.15 23.21 -10.42
CA THR A 58 -6.17 22.42 -9.18
C THR A 58 -4.85 21.67 -9.01
N PRO A 59 -4.09 21.91 -7.92
CA PRO A 59 -2.86 21.17 -7.65
C PRO A 59 -3.19 19.74 -7.18
N TYR A 60 -2.37 18.79 -7.58
CA TYR A 60 -2.47 17.39 -7.14
C TYR A 60 -1.08 16.75 -7.15
N THR A 61 -0.92 15.66 -6.40
CA THR A 61 0.35 14.95 -6.27
C THR A 61 0.18 13.52 -6.73
N PHE A 62 0.99 13.10 -7.70
CA PHE A 62 1.17 11.70 -8.02
C PHE A 62 2.28 11.12 -7.14
N LEU A 63 2.02 9.96 -6.59
CA LEU A 63 3.05 9.06 -6.14
C LEU A 63 2.92 7.75 -6.92
N VAL A 64 4.04 7.30 -7.45
CA VAL A 64 4.18 6.02 -8.12
C VAL A 64 5.30 5.24 -7.44
N CYS A 65 5.03 4.00 -7.07
CA CYS A 65 6.05 3.07 -6.58
C CYS A 65 6.12 1.85 -7.51
N GLN A 66 7.34 1.40 -7.80
CA GLN A 66 7.61 0.12 -8.45
C GLN A 66 8.28 -0.82 -7.47
N TYR A 67 7.97 -2.11 -7.60
CA TYR A 67 8.37 -3.17 -6.69
C TYR A 67 9.12 -4.25 -7.47
N ASP A 68 10.24 -4.72 -6.94
CA ASP A 68 11.08 -5.74 -7.55
C ASP A 68 11.58 -6.76 -6.50
N PRO A 69 11.40 -8.07 -6.71
CA PRO A 69 10.50 -8.68 -7.68
C PRO A 69 9.04 -8.20 -7.50
N PRO A 70 8.24 -8.14 -8.59
CA PRO A 70 6.84 -7.75 -8.49
C PRO A 70 6.05 -8.76 -7.67
N GLY A 71 4.96 -8.31 -7.05
CA GLY A 71 4.06 -9.14 -6.26
C GLY A 71 2.71 -9.36 -6.93
N ASN A 72 1.72 -9.68 -6.09
CA ASN A 72 0.32 -9.89 -6.51
C ASN A 72 0.12 -11.00 -7.54
N TYR A 73 0.90 -12.07 -7.42
CA TYR A 73 0.64 -13.29 -8.19
C TYR A 73 -0.57 -14.02 -7.62
N GLY A 74 -1.60 -14.17 -8.47
CA GLY A 74 -2.84 -14.86 -8.12
C GLY A 74 -2.59 -16.26 -7.55
N GLY A 75 -3.24 -16.58 -6.44
CA GLY A 75 -3.09 -17.87 -5.74
C GLY A 75 -1.88 -17.95 -4.80
N GLN A 76 -1.08 -16.88 -4.66
CA GLN A 76 0.07 -16.84 -3.74
C GLN A 76 -0.12 -15.90 -2.56
N TYR A 77 -1.30 -15.29 -2.41
CA TYR A 77 -1.54 -14.25 -1.41
C TYR A 77 -1.37 -14.75 0.03
N GLU A 78 -1.85 -15.95 0.38
CA GLU A 78 -1.73 -16.50 1.73
C GLU A 78 -0.28 -16.74 2.16
N GLU A 79 0.59 -17.11 1.22
CA GLU A 79 2.00 -17.38 1.50
C GLU A 79 2.84 -16.09 1.52
N GLN A 80 2.46 -15.13 0.66
CA GLN A 80 3.28 -13.97 0.37
C GLN A 80 2.86 -12.73 1.15
N VAL A 81 1.59 -12.59 1.55
CA VAL A 81 1.09 -11.40 2.24
C VAL A 81 1.24 -11.56 3.74
N GLY A 82 2.15 -10.79 4.33
CA GLY A 82 2.34 -10.74 5.78
C GLY A 82 1.24 -9.94 6.48
N LEU A 83 0.13 -10.58 6.83
CA LEU A 83 -0.92 -9.95 7.64
C LEU A 83 -0.48 -9.83 9.11
N PRO A 84 -0.85 -8.74 9.81
CA PRO A 84 -0.59 -8.63 11.23
C PRO A 84 -1.32 -9.73 11.99
N ASP A 85 -0.62 -10.42 12.90
CA ASP A 85 -1.24 -11.34 13.86
C ASP A 85 -2.34 -10.58 14.62
N SER A 86 -3.58 -11.08 14.57
CA SER A 86 -4.75 -10.48 15.22
C SER A 86 -4.66 -10.33 16.76
N GLY A 87 -3.55 -10.75 17.36
CA GLY A 87 -3.29 -10.72 18.81
C GLY A 87 -2.01 -10.00 19.24
N LYS A 88 -1.28 -9.32 18.35
CA LYS A 88 -0.08 -8.55 18.74
C LYS A 88 -0.13 -7.15 18.13
N SER A 89 -0.39 -6.15 18.98
CA SER A 89 -0.04 -4.77 18.65
C SER A 89 1.48 -4.62 18.73
N CYS A 90 2.04 -3.81 17.84
CA CYS A 90 3.39 -3.28 18.01
C CYS A 90 3.50 -2.45 19.31
#